data_AF-A0A426TXK1-F1
#
_entry.id   AF-A0A426TXK1-F1
#
_cell.length_a   1.000
_cell.length_b   1.000
_cell.length_c   1.000
_cell.angle_alpha   90.00
_cell.angle_beta   90.00
_cell.angle_gamma   90.00
#
_symmetry.space_group_name_H-M   'P 1'
#
loop_
_entity.id
_entity.type
_entity.pdbx_description
1 polymer ?
#
loop_
_entity_poly.entity_id
_entity_poly.type
_entity_poly.pdbx_seq_one_letter_code
_entity_poly.pdbx_strand_id
1 'polypeptide(L)'
;MCMHNQLTATTTTPTPTHPPRERGLGYVFLGGLGITLVAIVIGTLAFGWLLLAARGPAVPDMLAADTQLYLALAPNVGHVVDVAQLRQILSQELAITEYDGLLQSVVAQAVVPLGPDNMGIWLGSELGVAIRGAKQETLAGGDLGADLLATSEILIFFSSKNDPQAESFLEEHHAARVALGETFTVETLGDVTIVARSDGPPSPTHAFALIEHYVFFSNRREALVALAERAAQAGEVPVLATQPHFSQAAAGRYSDGSADAVAARVALSALLRGMLP
;
A
#
# COMPACT_ATOMS: atom_id res chain seq x y z
N MET A 1 -52.65 14.49 98.83
CA MET A 1 -52.28 13.84 100.11
C MET A 1 -51.45 12.60 99.77
N CYS A 2 -50.28 12.47 100.41
CA CYS A 2 -49.45 11.29 100.68
C CYS A 2 -49.90 9.93 100.08
N MET A 3 -49.07 8.97 99.66
CA MET A 3 -47.65 8.64 99.89
C MET A 3 -47.37 7.31 99.14
N HIS A 4 -46.10 7.10 98.74
CA HIS A 4 -45.32 5.83 98.80
C HIS A 4 -45.66 4.65 97.85
N ASN A 5 -44.74 4.30 96.92
CA ASN A 5 -43.63 3.30 97.04
C ASN A 5 -44.14 1.85 96.86
N GLN A 6 -43.52 0.87 96.18
CA GLN A 6 -42.23 0.67 95.52
C GLN A 6 -42.27 -0.68 94.72
N LEU A 7 -41.29 -0.86 93.80
CA LEU A 7 -40.72 -2.13 93.27
C LEU A 7 -41.63 -3.00 92.36
N THR A 8 -41.18 -3.63 91.26
CA THR A 8 -39.89 -4.31 91.01
C THR A 8 -39.63 -4.40 89.49
N ALA A 9 -38.36 -4.40 89.10
CA ALA A 9 -37.90 -4.54 87.71
C ALA A 9 -37.97 -5.99 87.17
N THR A 10 -38.18 -6.13 85.86
CA THR A 10 -37.47 -7.13 85.05
C THR A 10 -37.35 -6.66 83.61
N THR A 11 -36.12 -6.33 83.25
CA THR A 11 -35.60 -6.01 81.92
C THR A 11 -35.74 -7.22 80.99
N THR A 12 -36.37 -7.06 79.83
CA THR A 12 -36.22 -7.96 78.69
C THR A 12 -35.66 -7.16 77.53
N THR A 13 -34.34 -7.26 77.34
CA THR A 13 -33.62 -6.67 76.21
C THR A 13 -33.86 -7.55 74.98
N PRO A 14 -34.43 -7.06 73.87
CA PRO A 14 -34.46 -7.82 72.63
C PRO A 14 -33.05 -7.93 72.05
N THR A 15 -32.66 -9.16 71.75
CA THR A 15 -31.41 -9.53 71.07
C THR A 15 -31.32 -8.85 69.69
N PRO A 16 -30.19 -8.24 69.31
CA PRO A 16 -30.01 -7.73 67.96
C PRO A 16 -29.91 -8.90 66.97
N THR A 17 -30.84 -8.98 66.03
CA THR A 17 -30.77 -9.82 64.83
C THR A 17 -29.55 -9.40 64.00
N HIS A 18 -28.60 -10.32 63.81
CA HIS A 18 -27.52 -10.16 62.84
C HIS A 18 -28.09 -10.05 61.41
N PRO A 19 -27.62 -9.08 60.58
CA PRO A 19 -28.03 -9.03 59.18
C PRO A 19 -27.47 -10.24 58.40
N PRO A 20 -28.16 -10.69 57.32
CA PRO A 20 -27.72 -11.85 56.55
C PRO A 20 -26.37 -11.57 55.88
N ARG A 21 -25.45 -12.53 55.93
CA ARG A 21 -24.18 -12.48 55.19
C ARG A 21 -24.46 -12.44 53.69
N GLU A 22 -24.15 -11.32 53.04
CA GLU A 22 -24.18 -11.16 51.59
C GLU A 22 -23.15 -12.09 50.92
N ARG A 23 -23.60 -13.27 50.51
CA ARG A 23 -22.88 -14.13 49.54
C ARG A 23 -23.25 -13.67 48.13
N GLY A 24 -22.74 -12.52 47.70
CA GLY A 24 -23.10 -11.96 46.38
C GLY A 24 -21.98 -11.22 45.64
N LEU A 25 -21.00 -10.66 46.34
CA LEU A 25 -20.02 -9.77 45.69
C LEU A 25 -19.02 -10.53 44.78
N GLY A 26 -18.59 -11.74 45.16
CA GLY A 26 -17.55 -12.47 44.43
C GLY A 26 -17.95 -12.92 43.02
N TYR A 27 -19.22 -13.26 42.80
CA TYR A 27 -19.72 -13.72 41.48
C TYR A 27 -19.94 -12.57 40.49
N VAL A 28 -20.25 -11.36 40.97
CA VAL A 28 -20.38 -10.17 40.12
C VAL A 28 -19.01 -9.70 39.63
N PHE A 29 -17.98 -9.79 40.47
CA PHE A 29 -16.60 -9.50 40.06
C PHE A 29 -16.03 -10.57 39.11
N LEU A 30 -16.31 -11.86 39.33
CA LEU A 30 -15.88 -12.93 38.42
C LEU A 30 -16.60 -12.85 37.05
N GLY A 31 -17.90 -12.56 37.06
CA GLY A 31 -18.70 -12.38 35.84
C GLY A 31 -18.32 -11.12 35.07
N GLY A 32 -18.15 -9.99 35.76
CA GLY A 32 -17.71 -8.73 35.15
C GLY A 32 -16.28 -8.80 34.60
N LEU A 33 -15.36 -9.46 35.30
CA LEU A 33 -13.99 -9.66 34.84
C LEU A 33 -13.95 -10.59 33.62
N GLY A 34 -14.72 -11.69 33.63
CA GLY A 34 -14.81 -12.61 32.49
C GLY A 34 -15.36 -11.93 31.23
N ILE A 35 -16.43 -11.15 31.38
CA ILE A 35 -17.02 -10.38 30.26
C ILE A 35 -16.04 -9.31 29.75
N THR A 36 -15.34 -8.61 30.64
CA THR A 36 -14.34 -7.60 30.26
C THR A 36 -13.17 -8.24 29.51
N LEU A 37 -12.68 -9.40 29.95
CA LEU A 37 -11.61 -10.12 29.25
C LEU A 37 -12.02 -10.58 27.86
N VAL A 38 -13.24 -11.10 27.72
CA VAL A 38 -13.80 -11.51 26.42
C VAL A 38 -14.00 -10.31 25.51
N ALA A 39 -14.50 -9.18 26.03
CA ALA A 39 -14.66 -7.95 25.26
C ALA A 39 -13.31 -7.37 24.79
N ILE A 40 -12.26 -7.45 25.63
CA ILE A 40 -10.90 -7.07 25.23
C ILE A 40 -10.42 -8.00 24.13
N VAL A 41 -10.51 -9.33 24.28
CA VAL A 41 -10.06 -10.27 23.25
C VAL A 41 -10.79 -10.05 21.92
N ILE A 42 -12.11 -9.91 21.95
CA ILE A 42 -12.91 -9.63 20.74
C ILE A 42 -12.53 -8.26 20.17
N GLY A 43 -12.35 -7.23 21.01
CA GLY A 43 -11.92 -5.90 20.58
C GLY A 43 -10.54 -5.92 19.93
N THR A 44 -9.57 -6.62 20.49
CA THR A 44 -8.21 -6.75 19.95
C THR A 44 -8.20 -7.57 18.66
N LEU A 45 -9.00 -8.64 18.58
CA LEU A 45 -9.13 -9.45 17.36
C LEU A 45 -9.87 -8.68 16.25
N ALA A 46 -10.94 -7.97 16.59
CA ALA A 46 -11.66 -7.12 15.64
C ALA A 46 -10.80 -5.95 15.18
N PHE A 47 -10.02 -5.32 16.07
CA PHE A 47 -9.08 -4.27 15.73
C PHE A 47 -7.91 -4.80 14.90
N GLY A 48 -7.37 -5.98 15.24
CA GLY A 48 -6.37 -6.66 14.43
C GLY A 48 -6.89 -7.03 13.05
N TRP A 49 -8.12 -7.53 12.96
CA TRP A 49 -8.81 -7.81 11.70
C TRP A 49 -9.06 -6.53 10.90
N LEU A 50 -9.49 -5.44 11.53
CA LEU A 50 -9.64 -4.12 10.89
C LEU A 50 -8.30 -3.59 10.38
N LEU A 51 -7.21 -3.75 11.12
CA LEU A 51 -5.88 -3.35 10.66
C LEU A 51 -5.36 -4.21 9.50
N LEU A 52 -5.72 -5.50 9.46
CA LEU A 52 -5.38 -6.41 8.38
C LEU A 52 -6.28 -6.21 7.15
N ALA A 53 -7.57 -5.96 7.34
CA ALA A 53 -8.56 -5.73 6.30
C ALA A 53 -8.53 -4.29 5.75
N ALA A 54 -7.99 -3.32 6.51
CA ALA A 54 -7.76 -1.96 6.04
C ALA A 54 -6.45 -1.79 5.26
N ARG A 55 -5.61 -2.84 5.17
CA ARG A 55 -4.56 -2.89 4.16
C ARG A 55 -5.20 -3.54 2.94
N GLY A 56 -5.47 -2.73 1.91
CA GLY A 56 -5.88 -3.22 0.59
C GLY A 56 -4.92 -4.30 0.04
N PRO A 57 -5.27 -4.96 -1.07
CA PRO A 57 -4.43 -5.98 -1.68
C PRO A 57 -3.01 -5.46 -1.92
N ALA A 58 -2.00 -6.28 -1.63
CA ALA A 58 -0.63 -5.90 -1.96
C ALA A 58 -0.47 -5.83 -3.48
N VAL A 59 0.51 -5.07 -3.98
CA VAL A 59 0.71 -4.94 -5.45
C VAL A 59 0.80 -6.30 -6.16
N PRO A 60 1.53 -7.32 -5.67
CA PRO A 60 1.55 -8.64 -6.30
C PRO A 60 0.19 -9.36 -6.38
N ASP A 61 -0.75 -8.99 -5.51
CA ASP A 61 -2.12 -9.53 -5.52
C ASP A 61 -3.02 -8.83 -6.56
N MET A 62 -2.57 -7.72 -7.15
CA MET A 62 -3.28 -6.99 -8.23
C MET A 62 -2.62 -7.21 -9.60
N LEU A 63 -1.32 -7.50 -9.61
CA LEU A 63 -0.56 -7.74 -10.84
C LEU A 63 -1.02 -9.01 -11.54
N ALA A 64 -1.01 -8.97 -12.87
CA ALA A 64 -1.36 -10.12 -13.68
C ALA A 64 -0.39 -11.29 -13.45
N ALA A 65 -0.92 -12.51 -13.49
CA ALA A 65 -0.15 -13.74 -13.35
C ALA A 65 1.03 -13.89 -14.34
N ASP A 66 0.95 -13.23 -15.50
CA ASP A 66 1.96 -13.24 -16.57
C ASP A 66 2.95 -12.05 -16.50
N THR A 67 3.00 -11.32 -15.38
CA THR A 67 4.06 -10.33 -15.13
C THR A 67 5.42 -11.01 -15.18
N GLN A 68 6.33 -10.47 -16.01
CA GLN A 68 7.65 -11.09 -16.29
C GLN A 68 8.72 -10.60 -15.31
N LEU A 69 8.63 -9.34 -14.88
CA LEU A 69 9.57 -8.69 -13.97
C LEU A 69 8.80 -7.87 -12.94
N TYR A 70 9.16 -8.02 -11.66
CA TYR A 70 8.67 -7.20 -10.56
C TYR A 70 9.82 -6.86 -9.63
N LEU A 71 10.08 -5.58 -9.43
CA LEU A 71 11.13 -5.05 -8.57
C LEU A 71 10.55 -3.97 -7.67
N ALA A 72 10.59 -4.18 -6.37
CA ALA A 72 10.01 -3.30 -5.36
C ALA A 72 10.89 -3.26 -4.10
N LEU A 73 10.81 -2.15 -3.38
CA LEU A 73 11.35 -2.03 -2.04
C LEU A 73 10.58 -2.96 -1.11
N ALA A 74 11.31 -3.61 -0.21
CA ALA A 74 10.66 -4.39 0.83
C ALA A 74 10.03 -3.41 1.84
N PRO A 75 8.83 -3.69 2.35
CA PRO A 75 8.22 -2.88 3.38
C PRO A 75 9.14 -2.81 4.61
N ASN A 76 9.27 -1.63 5.22
CA ASN A 76 10.05 -1.46 6.44
C ASN A 76 9.22 -0.91 7.60
N VAL A 77 9.68 -1.15 8.83
CA VAL A 77 8.98 -0.78 10.07
C VAL A 77 8.87 0.75 10.23
N GLY A 78 9.77 1.51 9.61
CA GLY A 78 9.74 2.97 9.64
C GLY A 78 8.69 3.60 8.73
N HIS A 79 8.04 2.82 7.86
CA HIS A 79 7.13 3.29 6.82
C HIS A 79 7.75 4.40 5.94
N VAL A 80 9.07 4.44 5.80
CA VAL A 80 9.79 5.45 5.01
C VAL A 80 10.56 4.73 3.92
N VAL A 81 10.67 5.29 2.73
CA VAL A 81 11.49 4.72 1.65
C VAL A 81 12.93 4.49 2.13
N ASP A 82 13.40 3.24 2.10
CA ASP A 82 14.78 2.90 2.43
C ASP A 82 15.70 3.22 1.25
N VAL A 83 16.43 4.33 1.36
CA VAL A 83 17.37 4.79 0.33
C VAL A 83 18.51 3.80 0.12
N ALA A 84 18.96 3.09 1.16
CA ALA A 84 20.03 2.11 1.01
C ALA A 84 19.52 0.89 0.23
N GLN A 85 18.31 0.43 0.52
CA GLN A 85 17.68 -0.65 -0.24
C GLN A 85 17.43 -0.24 -1.70
N LEU A 86 16.96 0.98 -1.95
CA LEU A 86 16.76 1.50 -3.29
C LEU A 86 18.07 1.51 -4.09
N ARG A 87 19.15 2.03 -3.50
CA ARG A 87 20.49 2.00 -4.11
C ARG A 87 20.96 0.57 -4.38
N GLN A 88 20.66 -0.36 -3.48
CA GLN A 88 20.99 -1.77 -3.67
C GLN A 88 20.21 -2.39 -4.83
N ILE A 89 18.91 -2.15 -4.97
CA ILE A 89 18.12 -2.66 -6.10
C ILE A 89 18.63 -2.05 -7.41
N LEU A 90 18.82 -0.73 -7.45
CA LEU A 90 19.30 -0.02 -8.63
C LEU A 90 20.67 -0.54 -9.09
N SER A 91 21.60 -0.79 -8.18
CA SER A 91 22.91 -1.34 -8.54
C SER A 91 22.90 -2.83 -8.88
N GLN A 92 22.23 -3.66 -8.08
CA GLN A 92 22.30 -5.12 -8.24
C GLN A 92 21.42 -5.63 -9.38
N GLU A 93 20.23 -5.07 -9.53
CA GLU A 93 19.25 -5.55 -10.52
C GLU A 93 19.36 -4.77 -11.84
N LEU A 94 19.69 -3.48 -11.78
CA LEU A 94 19.65 -2.58 -12.95
C LEU A 94 21.02 -2.00 -13.31
N ALA A 95 22.09 -2.34 -12.57
CA ALA A 95 23.44 -1.84 -12.81
C ALA A 95 23.52 -0.29 -12.95
N ILE A 96 22.73 0.43 -12.16
CA ILE A 96 22.75 1.89 -12.06
C ILE A 96 23.60 2.29 -10.86
N THR A 97 24.60 3.13 -11.09
CA THR A 97 25.52 3.63 -10.04
C THR A 97 25.35 5.12 -9.77
N GLU A 98 24.78 5.87 -10.71
CA GLU A 98 24.58 7.32 -10.69
C GLU A 98 23.23 7.71 -10.05
N TYR A 99 23.02 7.33 -8.79
CA TYR A 99 21.72 7.47 -8.13
C TYR A 99 21.21 8.92 -8.05
N ASP A 100 22.10 9.87 -7.74
CA ASP A 100 21.71 11.27 -7.53
C ASP A 100 21.29 11.93 -8.85
N GLY A 101 21.96 11.57 -9.96
CA GLY A 101 21.58 12.03 -11.31
C GLY A 101 20.23 11.44 -11.74
N LEU A 102 20.00 10.16 -11.47
CA LEU A 102 18.70 9.52 -11.76
C LEU A 102 17.58 10.16 -10.95
N LEU A 103 17.80 10.42 -9.66
CA LEU A 103 16.80 11.05 -8.80
C LEU A 103 16.42 12.44 -9.30
N GLN A 104 17.39 13.25 -9.73
CA GLN A 104 17.10 14.57 -10.32
C GLN A 104 16.21 14.46 -11.55
N SER A 105 16.49 13.50 -12.44
CA SER A 105 15.68 13.27 -13.64
C SER A 105 14.28 12.74 -13.34
N VAL A 106 14.13 11.86 -12.34
CA VAL A 106 12.82 11.39 -11.87
C VAL A 106 12.02 12.54 -11.27
N VAL A 107 12.65 13.38 -10.44
CA VAL A 107 11.99 14.57 -9.87
C VAL A 107 11.58 15.55 -10.97
N ALA A 108 12.41 15.74 -12.00
CA ALA A 108 12.06 16.56 -13.14
C ALA A 108 10.83 16.02 -13.90
N GLN A 109 10.67 14.69 -14.00
CA GLN A 109 9.49 14.06 -14.61
C GLN A 109 8.22 14.14 -13.75
N ALA A 110 8.34 14.31 -12.44
CA ALA A 110 7.18 14.47 -11.58
C ALA A 110 6.45 15.81 -11.80
N VAL A 111 7.14 16.83 -12.34
CA VAL A 111 6.64 18.20 -12.64
C VAL A 111 6.09 18.97 -11.41
N VAL A 112 5.84 18.30 -10.30
CA VAL A 112 5.40 18.81 -9.01
C VAL A 112 6.59 18.78 -8.04
N PRO A 113 6.76 19.78 -7.16
CA PRO A 113 7.84 19.79 -6.17
C PRO A 113 7.76 18.60 -5.21
N LEU A 114 8.58 17.59 -5.47
CA LEU A 114 8.86 16.45 -4.61
C LEU A 114 9.91 16.84 -3.53
N GLY A 115 9.54 17.77 -2.65
CA GLY A 115 10.40 18.21 -1.54
C GLY A 115 10.36 17.26 -0.33
N PRO A 116 11.38 17.27 0.54
CA PRO A 116 11.41 16.48 1.79
C PRO A 116 10.18 16.72 2.68
N ASP A 117 9.67 17.95 2.67
CA ASP A 117 8.51 18.38 3.45
C ASP A 117 7.17 17.85 2.89
N ASN A 118 7.13 17.50 1.59
CA ASN A 118 5.91 17.07 0.92
C ASN A 118 5.80 15.55 0.85
N MET A 119 6.88 14.82 0.51
CA MET A 119 6.78 13.37 0.30
C MET A 119 6.70 12.57 1.61
N GLY A 120 7.38 12.99 2.68
CA GLY A 120 7.46 12.19 3.92
C GLY A 120 6.12 11.97 4.63
N ILE A 121 5.14 12.85 4.38
CA ILE A 121 3.85 12.89 5.08
C ILE A 121 2.86 11.87 4.49
N TRP A 122 2.86 11.68 3.16
CA TRP A 122 1.91 10.81 2.49
C TRP A 122 2.55 9.63 1.78
N LEU A 123 3.83 9.68 1.40
CA LEU A 123 4.50 8.56 0.74
C LEU A 123 4.71 7.41 1.72
N GLY A 124 4.29 6.21 1.33
CA GLY A 124 4.51 4.96 2.03
C GLY A 124 5.93 4.42 1.86
N SER A 125 6.14 3.19 2.34
CA SER A 125 7.45 2.51 2.29
C SER A 125 7.67 1.66 1.05
N GLU A 126 6.63 1.44 0.26
CA GLU A 126 6.71 0.58 -0.93
C GLU A 126 6.85 1.46 -2.16
N LEU A 127 7.83 1.14 -2.99
CA LEU A 127 8.08 1.74 -4.29
C LEU A 127 8.55 0.61 -5.20
N GLY A 128 8.06 0.56 -6.43
CA GLY A 128 8.51 -0.48 -7.35
C GLY A 128 8.09 -0.26 -8.78
N VAL A 129 8.45 -1.25 -9.59
CA VAL A 129 8.15 -1.35 -11.01
C VAL A 129 7.76 -2.78 -11.34
N ALA A 130 6.74 -2.94 -12.18
CA ALA A 130 6.35 -4.20 -12.78
C ALA A 130 6.36 -4.08 -14.30
N ILE A 131 6.81 -5.11 -15.00
CA ILE A 131 6.85 -5.17 -16.46
C ILE A 131 6.16 -6.43 -16.96
N ARG A 132 5.33 -6.27 -17.99
CA ARG A 132 4.60 -7.33 -18.67
C ARG A 132 4.66 -7.15 -20.19
N GLY A 133 4.59 -8.25 -20.93
CA GLY A 133 4.48 -8.23 -22.39
C GLY A 133 5.76 -7.81 -23.10
N ALA A 134 6.89 -7.82 -22.40
CA ALA A 134 8.20 -7.69 -23.03
C ALA A 134 8.47 -8.90 -23.92
N LYS A 135 9.09 -8.64 -25.06
CA LYS A 135 9.49 -9.68 -26.01
C LYS A 135 10.97 -9.49 -26.33
N GLN A 136 11.77 -10.53 -26.14
CA GLN A 136 13.20 -10.49 -26.41
C GLN A 136 13.46 -10.07 -27.86
N GLU A 137 12.66 -10.56 -28.81
CA GLU A 137 12.81 -10.26 -30.24
C GLU A 137 12.71 -8.77 -30.56
N THR A 138 11.80 -8.05 -29.87
CA THR A 138 11.64 -6.59 -30.05
C THR A 138 12.65 -5.80 -29.24
N LEU A 139 13.15 -6.36 -28.13
CA LEU A 139 14.13 -5.75 -27.23
C LEU A 139 15.57 -6.23 -27.51
N ALA A 140 15.86 -6.72 -28.71
CA ALA A 140 17.18 -7.22 -29.11
C ALA A 140 17.97 -6.27 -30.02
N GLY A 141 17.39 -5.14 -30.43
CA GLY A 141 18.06 -4.14 -31.28
C GLY A 141 17.53 -2.74 -31.03
N GLY A 142 18.24 -1.71 -31.53
CA GLY A 142 17.78 -0.32 -31.46
C GLY A 142 17.96 0.36 -30.10
N ASP A 143 17.03 1.28 -29.79
CA ASP A 143 16.95 1.98 -28.51
C ASP A 143 16.05 1.19 -27.56
N LEU A 144 16.67 0.34 -26.75
CA LEU A 144 15.97 -0.57 -25.85
C LEU A 144 15.00 0.14 -24.90
N GLY A 145 15.30 1.38 -24.47
CA GLY A 145 14.43 2.13 -23.57
C GLY A 145 13.16 2.60 -24.26
N ALA A 146 13.31 3.13 -25.49
CA ALA A 146 12.18 3.52 -26.32
C ALA A 146 11.33 2.32 -26.74
N ASP A 147 11.97 1.21 -27.12
CA ASP A 147 11.29 -0.02 -27.51
C ASP A 147 10.52 -0.63 -26.34
N LEU A 148 11.07 -0.62 -25.13
CA LEU A 148 10.35 -1.04 -23.92
C LEU A 148 9.08 -0.22 -23.68
N LEU A 149 9.18 1.11 -23.78
CA LEU A 149 8.04 2.00 -23.62
C LEU A 149 6.98 1.79 -24.72
N ALA A 150 7.38 1.43 -25.92
CA ALA A 150 6.47 1.20 -27.05
C ALA A 150 5.78 -0.17 -27.00
N THR A 151 6.50 -1.23 -26.63
CA THR A 151 6.01 -2.60 -26.78
C THR A 151 5.46 -3.20 -25.49
N SER A 152 6.03 -2.85 -24.35
CA SER A 152 5.76 -3.52 -23.06
C SER A 152 4.84 -2.69 -22.17
N GLU A 153 4.18 -3.34 -21.22
CA GLU A 153 3.45 -2.66 -20.16
C GLU A 153 4.38 -2.42 -18.99
N ILE A 154 4.47 -1.17 -18.55
CA ILE A 154 5.26 -0.77 -17.40
C ILE A 154 4.30 -0.15 -16.38
N LEU A 155 4.37 -0.62 -15.15
CA LEU A 155 3.69 -0.04 -14.00
C LEU A 155 4.76 0.40 -13.01
N ILE A 156 4.81 1.69 -12.70
CA ILE A 156 5.63 2.24 -11.62
C ILE A 156 4.68 2.61 -10.50
N PHE A 157 5.00 2.25 -9.27
CA PHE A 157 4.08 2.45 -8.17
C PHE A 157 4.78 2.85 -6.88
N PHE A 158 4.05 3.54 -6.02
CA PHE A 158 4.44 3.73 -4.64
C PHE A 158 3.20 3.76 -3.73
N SER A 159 3.37 3.25 -2.51
CA SER A 159 2.28 3.24 -1.54
C SER A 159 2.00 4.63 -0.98
N SER A 160 0.77 4.83 -0.55
CA SER A 160 0.26 6.00 0.13
C SER A 160 -0.03 5.65 1.60
N LYS A 161 0.32 6.55 2.50
CA LYS A 161 -0.14 6.58 3.91
C LYS A 161 -1.41 7.42 4.07
N ASN A 162 -1.69 8.28 3.09
CA ASN A 162 -2.74 9.29 3.15
C ASN A 162 -3.28 9.56 1.74
N ASP A 163 -4.32 8.81 1.37
CA ASP A 163 -4.93 8.84 0.05
C ASP A 163 -5.41 10.23 -0.38
N PRO A 164 -6.10 11.02 0.47
CA PRO A 164 -6.43 12.41 0.11
C PRO A 164 -5.22 13.25 -0.32
N GLN A 165 -4.05 13.04 0.28
CA GLN A 165 -2.82 13.74 -0.13
C GLN A 165 -2.23 13.15 -1.42
N ALA A 166 -2.33 11.84 -1.63
CA ALA A 166 -1.93 11.20 -2.87
C ALA A 166 -2.82 11.63 -4.06
N GLU A 167 -4.13 11.77 -3.84
CA GLU A 167 -5.09 12.32 -4.81
C GLU A 167 -4.72 13.77 -5.16
N SER A 168 -4.51 14.62 -4.15
CA SER A 168 -4.06 16.01 -4.35
C SER A 168 -2.76 16.08 -5.15
N PHE A 169 -1.81 15.17 -4.89
CA PHE A 169 -0.58 15.07 -5.68
C PHE A 169 -0.85 14.74 -7.15
N LEU A 170 -1.75 13.80 -7.43
CA LEU A 170 -2.13 13.43 -8.81
C LEU A 170 -2.88 14.56 -9.52
N GLU A 171 -3.72 15.31 -8.81
CA GLU A 171 -4.39 16.51 -9.33
C GLU A 171 -3.39 17.61 -9.68
N GLU A 172 -2.43 17.89 -8.80
CA GLU A 172 -1.34 18.83 -9.07
C GLU A 172 -0.47 18.38 -10.24
N HIS A 173 -0.15 17.08 -10.31
CA HIS A 173 0.60 16.50 -11.42
C HIS A 173 -0.13 16.67 -12.75
N HIS A 174 -1.43 16.36 -12.78
CA HIS A 174 -2.28 16.57 -13.94
C HIS A 174 -2.30 18.04 -14.35
N ALA A 175 -2.59 18.95 -13.43
CA ALA A 175 -2.67 20.38 -13.69
C ALA A 175 -1.35 20.96 -14.22
N ALA A 176 -0.22 20.56 -13.62
CA ALA A 176 1.11 20.99 -14.05
C ALA A 176 1.42 20.52 -15.48
N ARG A 177 1.04 19.29 -15.84
CA ARG A 177 1.26 18.76 -17.20
C ARG A 177 0.33 19.38 -18.24
N VAL A 178 -0.92 19.67 -17.88
CA VAL A 178 -1.81 20.48 -18.72
C VAL A 178 -1.23 21.88 -18.95
N ALA A 179 -0.61 22.50 -17.92
CA ALA A 179 0.07 23.79 -18.07
C ALA A 179 1.31 23.72 -18.99
N LEU A 180 1.92 22.55 -19.16
CA LEU A 180 2.97 22.29 -20.16
C LEU A 180 2.42 22.04 -21.58
N GLY A 181 1.10 22.10 -21.77
CA GLY A 181 0.43 21.94 -23.06
C GLY A 181 0.05 20.51 -23.42
N GLU A 182 0.15 19.57 -22.48
CA GLU A 182 -0.29 18.19 -22.70
C GLU A 182 -1.82 18.05 -22.59
N THR A 183 -2.39 17.10 -23.33
CA THR A 183 -3.83 16.81 -23.31
C THR A 183 -4.12 15.47 -22.68
N PHE A 184 -5.20 15.37 -21.91
CA PHE A 184 -5.56 14.17 -21.16
C PHE A 184 -7.01 13.77 -21.35
N THR A 185 -7.25 12.47 -21.30
CA THR A 185 -8.56 11.85 -21.08
C THR A 185 -8.67 11.40 -19.63
N VAL A 186 -9.82 11.65 -19.03
CA VAL A 186 -10.17 11.20 -17.67
C VAL A 186 -11.27 10.14 -17.79
N GLU A 187 -11.04 8.97 -17.20
CA GLU A 187 -11.96 7.84 -17.19
C GLU A 187 -12.16 7.37 -15.75
N THR A 188 -13.40 7.00 -15.40
CA THR A 188 -13.73 6.46 -14.08
C THR A 188 -14.19 5.02 -14.21
N LEU A 189 -13.54 4.12 -13.48
CA LEU A 189 -13.84 2.68 -13.42
C LEU A 189 -14.13 2.30 -11.96
N GLY A 190 -15.42 2.14 -11.64
CA GLY A 190 -15.85 2.02 -10.25
C GLY A 190 -15.47 3.29 -9.47
N ASP A 191 -14.65 3.12 -8.44
CA ASP A 191 -14.15 4.23 -7.61
C ASP A 191 -12.75 4.73 -8.05
N VAL A 192 -12.15 4.13 -9.08
CA VAL A 192 -10.82 4.51 -9.58
C VAL A 192 -10.96 5.55 -10.69
N THR A 193 -10.26 6.68 -10.55
CA THR A 193 -10.09 7.68 -11.62
C THR A 193 -8.74 7.49 -12.30
N ILE A 194 -8.77 7.21 -13.60
CA ILE A 194 -7.59 7.05 -14.44
C ILE A 194 -7.46 8.28 -15.34
N VAL A 195 -6.29 8.91 -15.29
CA VAL A 195 -5.93 10.02 -16.16
C VAL A 195 -4.87 9.53 -17.14
N ALA A 196 -5.11 9.67 -18.44
CA ALA A 196 -4.19 9.21 -19.48
C ALA A 196 -3.98 10.28 -20.53
N ARG A 197 -2.75 10.46 -21.01
CA ARG A 197 -2.44 11.45 -22.03
C ARG A 197 -3.06 11.01 -23.36
N SER A 198 -3.72 11.92 -24.07
CA SER A 198 -4.44 11.59 -25.31
C SER A 198 -3.51 11.32 -26.49
N ASP A 199 -2.33 11.95 -26.50
CA ASP A 199 -1.40 11.97 -27.63
C ASP A 199 0.08 12.06 -27.20
N GLY A 200 1.01 12.10 -28.15
CA GLY A 200 2.46 12.31 -27.95
C GLY A 200 3.31 11.05 -27.74
N PRO A 201 4.63 11.21 -27.49
CA PRO A 201 5.57 10.08 -27.41
C PRO A 201 5.30 9.15 -26.21
N PRO A 202 5.64 7.85 -26.31
CA PRO A 202 5.61 6.93 -25.17
C PRO A 202 6.41 7.49 -24.00
N SER A 203 5.84 7.46 -22.79
CA SER A 203 6.50 7.91 -21.57
C SER A 203 6.08 7.02 -20.40
N PRO A 204 6.92 6.82 -19.37
CA PRO A 204 6.57 6.00 -18.22
C PRO A 204 5.41 6.54 -17.38
N THR A 205 5.06 7.82 -17.58
CA THR A 205 3.98 8.55 -16.89
C THR A 205 2.80 8.85 -17.81
N HIS A 206 2.64 8.13 -18.92
CA HIS A 206 1.58 8.37 -19.89
C HIS A 206 0.17 8.31 -19.27
N ALA A 207 -0.04 7.40 -18.32
CA ALA A 207 -1.25 7.31 -17.53
C ALA A 207 -0.93 7.24 -16.03
N PHE A 208 -1.85 7.69 -15.19
CA PHE A 208 -1.73 7.62 -13.73
C PHE A 208 -3.08 7.51 -13.02
N ALA A 209 -3.07 6.88 -11.84
CA ALA A 209 -4.23 6.67 -10.99
C ALA A 209 -3.83 6.36 -9.54
N LEU A 210 -4.75 6.51 -8.60
CA LEU A 210 -4.68 5.95 -7.26
C LEU A 210 -5.54 4.68 -7.21
N ILE A 211 -4.97 3.53 -6.85
CA ILE A 211 -5.65 2.22 -6.78
C ILE A 211 -5.24 1.53 -5.49
N GLU A 212 -6.19 1.16 -4.63
CA GLU A 212 -5.96 0.37 -3.39
C GLU A 212 -4.81 0.93 -2.51
N HIS A 213 -4.76 2.26 -2.34
CA HIS A 213 -3.72 3.00 -1.61
C HIS A 213 -2.35 3.10 -2.29
N TYR A 214 -2.25 2.82 -3.59
CA TYR A 214 -1.03 2.97 -4.37
C TYR A 214 -1.22 3.97 -5.50
N VAL A 215 -0.30 4.93 -5.60
CA VAL A 215 -0.21 5.74 -6.81
C VAL A 215 0.52 4.93 -7.87
N PHE A 216 -0.13 4.76 -9.01
CA PHE A 216 0.44 4.09 -10.18
C PHE A 216 0.67 5.11 -11.29
N PHE A 217 1.83 4.98 -11.93
CA PHE A 217 2.14 5.52 -13.24
C PHE A 217 2.28 4.36 -14.22
N SER A 218 1.84 4.56 -15.46
CA SER A 218 2.02 3.59 -16.52
C SER A 218 2.35 4.25 -17.84
N ASN A 219 3.04 3.51 -18.71
CA ASN A 219 3.24 3.90 -20.09
C ASN A 219 2.03 3.68 -20.99
N ARG A 220 0.96 3.06 -20.49
CA ARG A 220 -0.28 2.84 -21.25
C ARG A 220 -1.50 2.84 -20.33
N ARG A 221 -2.61 3.38 -20.82
CA ARG A 221 -3.88 3.43 -20.08
C ARG A 221 -4.39 2.01 -19.76
N GLU A 222 -4.31 1.11 -20.73
CA GLU A 222 -4.86 -0.25 -20.66
C GLU A 222 -4.28 -1.07 -19.49
N ALA A 223 -3.02 -0.80 -19.12
CA ALA A 223 -2.39 -1.47 -17.98
C ALA A 223 -3.04 -1.06 -16.65
N LEU A 224 -3.40 0.22 -16.48
CA LEU A 224 -4.09 0.71 -15.29
C LEU A 224 -5.55 0.26 -15.23
N VAL A 225 -6.24 0.24 -16.38
CA VAL A 225 -7.60 -0.32 -16.49
C VAL A 225 -7.61 -1.77 -16.02
N ALA A 226 -6.73 -2.59 -16.60
CA ALA A 226 -6.67 -4.00 -16.27
C ALA A 226 -6.17 -4.27 -14.83
N LEU A 227 -5.38 -3.37 -14.26
CA LEU A 227 -4.96 -3.42 -12.86
C LEU A 227 -6.14 -3.11 -11.92
N ALA A 228 -6.90 -2.05 -12.19
CA ALA A 228 -8.08 -1.67 -11.42
C ALA A 228 -9.17 -2.75 -11.45
N GLU A 229 -9.42 -3.34 -12.62
CA GLU A 229 -10.36 -4.46 -12.77
C GLU A 229 -9.93 -5.69 -11.95
N ARG A 230 -8.63 -6.01 -11.92
CA ARG A 230 -8.11 -7.13 -11.11
C ARG A 230 -8.20 -6.85 -9.62
N ALA A 231 -7.89 -5.62 -9.20
CA ALA A 231 -8.04 -5.20 -7.81
C ALA A 231 -9.49 -5.39 -7.33
N ALA A 232 -10.47 -5.01 -8.16
CA ALA A 232 -11.89 -5.21 -7.88
C ALA A 232 -12.33 -6.69 -7.85
N GLN A 233 -11.59 -7.59 -8.51
CA GLN A 233 -11.86 -9.03 -8.62
C GLN A 233 -10.96 -9.86 -7.68
N ALA A 234 -10.51 -9.29 -6.56
CA ALA A 234 -9.57 -9.91 -5.64
C ALA A 234 -9.98 -11.36 -5.29
N GLY A 235 -9.14 -12.32 -5.68
CA GLY A 235 -9.35 -13.77 -5.42
C GLY A 235 -10.04 -14.56 -6.54
N GLU A 236 -10.51 -13.93 -7.61
CA GLU A 236 -11.19 -14.61 -8.73
C GLU A 236 -10.30 -14.83 -9.96
N VAL A 237 -9.28 -13.97 -10.14
CA VAL A 237 -8.36 -14.01 -11.29
C VAL A 237 -6.96 -14.47 -10.85
N PRO A 238 -6.23 -15.23 -11.68
CA PRO A 238 -4.82 -15.52 -11.40
C PRO A 238 -3.97 -14.25 -11.31
N VAL A 239 -3.26 -14.09 -10.21
CA VAL A 239 -2.39 -12.93 -9.93
C VAL A 239 -0.96 -13.34 -9.65
N LEU A 240 -0.03 -12.40 -9.74
CA LEU A 240 1.40 -12.68 -9.57
C LEU A 240 1.71 -13.38 -8.24
N ALA A 241 1.05 -12.97 -7.15
CA ALA A 241 1.23 -13.58 -5.83
C ALA A 241 0.93 -15.09 -5.79
N THR A 242 0.09 -15.59 -6.71
CA THR A 242 -0.28 -17.02 -6.78
C THR A 242 0.71 -17.86 -7.59
N GLN A 243 1.72 -17.23 -8.22
CA GLN A 243 2.69 -17.95 -9.04
C GLN A 243 3.63 -18.81 -8.19
N PRO A 244 3.90 -20.08 -8.56
CA PRO A 244 4.75 -20.98 -7.78
C PRO A 244 6.14 -20.42 -7.49
N HIS A 245 6.71 -19.66 -8.44
CA HIS A 245 8.04 -19.08 -8.32
C HIS A 245 8.06 -17.75 -7.54
N PHE A 246 6.90 -17.11 -7.32
CA PHE A 246 6.83 -15.85 -6.60
C PHE A 246 7.12 -16.03 -5.10
N SER A 247 6.58 -17.09 -4.49
CA SER A 247 6.81 -17.40 -3.06
C SER A 247 8.25 -17.77 -2.73
N GLN A 248 9.06 -18.15 -3.73
CA GLN A 248 10.47 -18.50 -3.58
C GLN A 248 11.40 -17.32 -3.87
N ALA A 249 10.85 -16.22 -4.39
CA ALA A 249 11.61 -15.06 -4.79
C ALA A 249 12.01 -14.21 -3.57
N ALA A 250 13.08 -13.43 -3.70
CA ALA A 250 13.46 -12.51 -2.63
C ALA A 250 12.36 -11.44 -2.45
N ALA A 251 12.17 -10.94 -1.22
CA ALA A 251 11.14 -9.94 -0.95
C ALA A 251 11.26 -8.75 -1.90
N GLY A 252 10.18 -8.45 -2.62
CA GLY A 252 10.14 -7.37 -3.61
C GLY A 252 10.85 -7.68 -4.94
N ARG A 253 11.36 -8.88 -5.18
CA ARG A 253 12.11 -9.21 -6.40
C ARG A 253 11.58 -10.48 -7.02
N TYR A 254 11.04 -10.37 -8.22
CA TYR A 254 10.57 -11.50 -9.00
C TYR A 254 10.94 -11.37 -10.46
N SER A 255 11.31 -12.50 -11.05
CA SER A 255 11.43 -12.70 -12.50
C SER A 255 10.94 -14.11 -12.79
N ASP A 256 10.19 -14.27 -13.88
CA ASP A 256 9.73 -15.59 -14.34
C ASP A 256 10.87 -16.46 -14.93
N GLY A 257 12.09 -15.92 -15.02
CA GLY A 257 13.27 -16.61 -15.54
C GLY A 257 13.33 -16.72 -17.07
N SER A 258 12.34 -16.18 -17.78
CA SER A 258 12.28 -16.19 -19.24
C SER A 258 13.33 -15.27 -19.86
N ALA A 259 13.67 -15.50 -21.13
CA ALA A 259 14.51 -14.59 -21.89
C ALA A 259 13.85 -13.20 -22.06
N ASP A 260 12.52 -13.16 -22.08
CA ASP A 260 11.74 -11.92 -22.11
C ASP A 260 11.92 -11.11 -20.83
N ALA A 261 11.91 -11.74 -19.65
CA ALA A 261 12.16 -11.04 -18.38
C ALA A 261 13.60 -10.51 -18.28
N VAL A 262 14.57 -11.26 -18.81
CA VAL A 262 15.95 -10.77 -18.91
C VAL A 262 16.02 -9.54 -19.82
N ALA A 263 15.38 -9.59 -20.99
CA ALA A 263 15.32 -8.47 -21.93
C ALA A 263 14.60 -7.27 -21.31
N ALA A 264 13.49 -7.48 -20.60
CA ALA A 264 12.76 -6.44 -19.87
C ALA A 264 13.65 -5.72 -18.85
N ARG A 265 14.44 -6.46 -18.07
CA ARG A 265 15.36 -5.90 -17.08
C ARG A 265 16.49 -5.09 -17.73
N VAL A 266 17.08 -5.60 -18.81
CA VAL A 266 18.13 -4.89 -19.58
C VAL A 266 17.57 -3.61 -20.19
N ALA A 267 16.39 -3.68 -20.79
CA ALA A 267 15.73 -2.53 -21.40
C ALA A 267 15.28 -1.50 -20.36
N LEU A 268 14.83 -1.93 -19.17
CA LEU A 268 14.53 -1.04 -18.04
C LEU A 268 15.78 -0.32 -17.56
N SER A 269 16.92 -1.02 -17.45
CA SER A 269 18.21 -0.40 -17.14
C SER A 269 18.59 0.65 -18.20
N ALA A 270 18.43 0.33 -19.50
CA ALA A 270 18.68 1.26 -20.59
C ALA A 270 17.77 2.50 -20.51
N LEU A 271 16.48 2.32 -20.23
CA LEU A 271 15.52 3.42 -20.03
C LEU A 271 15.96 4.35 -18.89
N LEU A 272 16.31 3.81 -17.73
CA LEU A 272 16.75 4.61 -16.58
C LEU A 272 18.09 5.32 -16.85
N ARG A 273 19.02 4.69 -17.57
CA ARG A 273 20.27 5.34 -17.98
C ARG A 273 20.03 6.45 -19.00
N GLY A 274 19.07 6.27 -19.91
CA GLY A 274 18.67 7.30 -20.86
C GLY A 274 18.05 8.54 -20.20
N MET A 275 17.60 8.42 -18.95
CA MET A 275 17.14 9.55 -18.15
C MET A 275 18.28 10.31 -17.46
N LEU A 276 19.49 9.76 -17.37
CA LEU A 276 20.61 10.46 -16.74
C LEU A 276 20.98 11.71 -17.55
N PRO A 277 21.32 12.84 -16.88
CA PRO A 277 21.72 14.08 -17.53
C PRO A 277 23.07 13.98 -18.26
#